data_AF-J9GUH4-F1
#
_entry.id   AF-J9GUH4-F1
#
_cell.length_a   1.000
_cell.length_b   1.000
_cell.length_c   1.000
_cell.angle_alpha   90.00
_cell.angle_beta   90.00
_cell.angle_gamma   90.00
#
_symmetry.space_group_name_H-M   'P 1'
#
loop_
_entity.id
_entity.type
_entity.pdbx_description
1 polymer ?
#
loop_
_entity_poly.entity_id
_entity_poly.type
_entity_poly.pdbx_seq_one_letter_code
_entity_poly.pdbx_strand_id
1 'polypeptide(L)' 'MAQHHQVTAVDVIPEKVEMLNRKQSPIQDDYIEKYLAEKDLNLTATLDGASAYRDADFVVIAAPTNYDP' A
#
# COMPACT_ATOMS: atom_id res chain seq x y z
N MET A 1 4.13 0.69 10.25
CA MET A 1 5.07 1.62 9.57
C MET A 1 4.43 2.98 9.29
N ALA A 2 3.30 3.04 8.56
CA ALA A 2 2.66 4.29 8.13
C ALA A 2 2.14 5.23 9.24
N GLN A 3 2.08 4.77 10.50
CA GLN A 3 1.74 5.63 11.64
C GLN A 3 2.87 6.62 12.02
N HIS A 4 4.11 6.34 11.62
CA HIS A 4 5.28 7.11 12.02
C HIS A 4 6.22 7.47 10.85
N HIS A 5 5.96 6.95 9.66
CA HIS A 5 6.79 7.16 8.47
C HIS A 5 5.90 7.38 7.26
N GLN A 6 6.41 8.09 6.26
CA GLN A 6 5.78 8.18 4.95
C GLN A 6 5.89 6.83 4.25
N VAL A 7 4.75 6.28 3.83
CA VAL A 7 4.68 5.00 3.12
C VAL A 7 3.92 5.19 1.82
N THR A 8 4.50 4.70 0.72
CA THR A 8 3.83 4.63 -0.57
C THR A 8 3.68 3.17 -0.97
N ALA A 9 2.43 2.70 -1.05
CA ALA A 9 2.09 1.39 -1.57
C ALA A 9 2.07 1.44 -3.11
N VAL A 10 2.68 0.45 -3.75
CA VAL A 10 2.65 0.32 -5.20
C VAL A 10 1.92 -0.97 -5.54
N ASP A 11 0.90 -0.87 -6.39
CA ASP A 11 0.17 -2.02 -6.93
C ASP A 11 -0.03 -1.79 -8.43
N VAL A 12 -0.27 -2.86 -9.19
CA VAL A 12 -0.55 -2.80 -10.63
C VAL A 12 -2.06 -2.72 -10.92
N ILE A 13 -2.90 -2.95 -9.91
CA ILE A 13 -4.35 -2.95 -10.03
C ILE A 13 -4.90 -1.56 -9.63
N PRO A 14 -5.45 -0.77 -10.56
CA PRO A 14 -5.90 0.60 -10.29
C PRO A 14 -6.96 0.70 -9.19
N GLU A 15 -7.89 -0.25 -9.16
CA GLU A 15 -8.97 -0.30 -8.16
C GLU A 15 -8.41 -0.39 -6.74
N LYS A 16 -7.39 -1.23 -6.51
CA LYS A 16 -6.75 -1.35 -5.19
C LYS A 16 -6.06 -0.06 -4.76
N VAL A 17 -5.38 0.59 -5.70
CA VAL A 17 -4.74 1.90 -5.46
C VAL A 17 -5.78 2.94 -5.06
N GLU A 18 -6.91 2.99 -5.79
CA GLU A 18 -8.00 3.90 -5.48
C GLU A 18 -8.63 3.62 -4.12
N MET A 19 -8.90 2.36 -3.79
CA MET A 19 -9.43 1.95 -2.49
C MET A 19 -8.52 2.42 -1.35
N LEU A 20 -7.21 2.14 -1.44
CA LEU A 20 -6.25 2.53 -0.41
C LEU A 20 -6.18 4.06 -0.23
N ASN A 21 -6.17 4.82 -1.33
CA ASN A 21 -6.19 6.29 -1.27
C ASN A 21 -7.50 6.84 -0.70
N ARG A 22 -8.61 6.08 -0.79
CA ARG A 22 -9.89 6.37 -0.12
C ARG A 22 -9.96 5.82 1.30
N LYS A 23 -8.86 5.31 1.87
CA LYS A 23 -8.79 4.66 3.19
C LYS A 23 -9.72 3.45 3.32
N GLN A 24 -9.89 2.71 2.23
CA GLN A 24 -10.66 1.47 2.17
C GLN A 24 -9.73 0.28 1.93
N SER A 25 -9.91 -0.80 2.70
CA SER A 25 -9.10 -2.00 2.56
C SER A 25 -9.49 -2.77 1.29
N PRO A 26 -8.53 -3.16 0.42
CA PRO A 26 -8.79 -4.02 -0.72
C PRO A 26 -8.95 -5.50 -0.35
N ILE A 27 -8.75 -5.85 0.92
CA ILE A 27 -8.89 -7.22 1.45
C ILE A 27 -9.72 -7.18 2.74
N GLN A 28 -10.40 -8.29 3.03
CA GLN A 28 -11.16 -8.44 4.26
C GLN A 28 -10.20 -8.74 5.42
N ASP A 29 -9.96 -7.73 6.26
CA ASP A 29 -9.15 -7.83 7.48
C ASP A 29 -9.57 -6.74 8.47
N ASP A 30 -10.12 -7.16 9.61
CA ASP A 30 -10.70 -6.28 10.62
C ASP A 30 -9.70 -5.24 11.15
N TYR A 31 -8.41 -5.59 11.25
CA TYR A 31 -7.39 -4.68 11.77
C TYR A 31 -6.96 -3.68 10.71
N ILE A 32 -6.78 -4.11 9.46
CA ILE A 32 -6.41 -3.21 8.36
C ILE A 32 -7.53 -2.21 8.11
N GLU A 33 -8.78 -2.68 8.02
CA GLU A 33 -9.95 -1.83 7.83
C GLU A 33 -10.07 -0.79 8.95
N LYS A 34 -9.95 -1.24 10.21
CA LYS A 34 -9.97 -0.35 11.37
C LYS A 34 -8.85 0.69 11.33
N TYR A 35 -7.63 0.29 10.98
CA TYR A 35 -6.50 1.21 10.96
C TYR A 35 -6.61 2.24 9.83
N LEU A 36 -7.03 1.83 8.64
CA LEU A 36 -7.26 2.74 7.53
C LEU A 36 -8.37 3.75 7.86
N ALA A 37 -9.46 3.30 8.48
CA ALA A 37 -10.59 4.16 8.81
C ALA A 37 -10.34 5.09 10.01
N GLU A 38 -9.70 4.60 11.08
CA GLU A 38 -9.65 5.31 12.36
C GLU A 38 -8.31 5.99 12.66
N LYS A 39 -7.21 5.56 12.02
CA LYS A 39 -5.87 6.08 12.33
C LYS A 39 -5.46 7.14 11.32
N ASP A 40 -4.67 8.08 11.82
CA ASP A 40 -3.94 8.97 10.95
C ASP A 40 -2.70 8.24 10.42
N LEU A 41 -2.73 7.90 9.14
CA LEU A 41 -1.69 7.15 8.46
C LEU A 41 -1.10 8.04 7.37
N ASN A 42 0.22 8.18 7.36
CA ASN A 42 0.95 8.77 6.25
C ASN A 42 1.15 7.71 5.16
N LEU A 43 0.04 7.31 4.55
CA LEU A 43 -0.04 6.26 3.53
C LEU A 43 -0.65 6.82 2.25
N THR A 44 0.03 6.58 1.13
CA THR A 44 -0.49 6.83 -0.22
C THR A 44 -0.32 5.57 -1.06
N ALA A 45 -1.10 5.43 -2.12
CA ALA A 45 -0.96 4.35 -3.09
C ALA A 45 -0.80 4.90 -4.51
N THR A 46 0.00 4.22 -5.34
CA THR A 46 0.25 4.62 -6.74
C THR A 46 0.43 3.41 -7.66
N LEU A 47 0.17 3.62 -8.95
CA LEU A 47 0.53 2.70 -10.03
C LEU A 47 1.97 2.95 -10.53
N ASP A 48 2.52 4.13 -10.26
CA ASP A 48 3.84 4.53 -10.72
C ASP A 48 4.92 4.10 -9.72
N GLY A 49 5.40 2.86 -9.88
CA GLY A 49 6.49 2.35 -9.07
C GLY A 49 7.79 3.14 -9.26
N ALA A 50 8.06 3.63 -10.48
CA ALA A 50 9.33 4.30 -10.77
C ALA A 50 9.50 5.61 -9.98
N SER A 51 8.42 6.38 -9.80
CA SER A 51 8.46 7.54 -8.89
C SER A 51 8.51 7.11 -7.42
N ALA A 52 7.71 6.11 -7.03
CA ALA A 52 7.66 5.64 -5.64
C ALA A 52 9.00 5.13 -5.12
N TYR A 53 9.79 4.44 -5.95
CA TYR A 53 11.06 3.85 -5.52
C TYR A 53 12.23 4.83 -5.56
N ARG A 54 12.12 5.91 -6.33
CA ARG A 54 13.24 6.82 -6.61
C ARG A 54 13.82 7.45 -5.34
N ASP A 55 12.93 7.85 -4.44
CA ASP A 55 13.27 8.62 -3.24
C ASP A 55 13.08 7.78 -1.96
N ALA A 56 12.88 6.46 -2.09
CA ALA A 56 12.61 5.59 -0.96
C ALA A 56 13.92 5.16 -0.25
N ASP A 57 14.00 5.37 1.06
CA ASP A 57 15.09 4.85 1.89
C ASP A 57 15.08 3.31 1.96
N PHE A 58 13.89 2.72 1.95
CA PHE A 58 13.68 1.27 2.01
C PHE A 58 12.58 0.84 1.06
N VAL A 59 12.79 -0.30 0.39
CA VAL A 59 11.78 -0.96 -0.45
C VAL A 59 11.44 -2.31 0.15
N VAL A 60 10.18 -2.50 0.53
CA VAL A 60 9.64 -3.79 1.00
C VAL A 60 8.91 -4.45 -0.16
N ILE A 61 9.43 -5.60 -0.62
CA ILE A 61 8.83 -6.36 -1.71
C ILE A 61 7.91 -7.43 -1.13
N ALA A 62 6.61 -7.24 -1.30
CA ALA A 62 5.56 -8.18 -0.93
C ALA A 62 4.71 -8.62 -2.15
N ALA A 63 5.34 -8.64 -3.33
CA ALA A 63 4.71 -9.14 -4.54
C ALA A 63 4.49 -10.66 -4.44
N PRO A 64 3.43 -11.21 -5.07
CA PRO A 64 3.21 -12.65 -5.11
C PRO A 64 4.43 -13.38 -5.66
N THR A 65 4.78 -14.49 -5.02
CA THR A 65 5.72 -15.46 -5.58
C THR A 65 4.91 -16.68 -5.98
N ASN A 66 4.83 -16.92 -7.28
CA ASN A 66 4.22 -18.13 -7.82
C ASN A 66 5.36 -19.02 -8.31
N TYR A 67 5.30 -20.31 -7.97
CA TYR A 67 6.15 -21.31 -8.59
C TYR A 67 5.45 -21.74 -9.89
N ASP A 68 6.05 -21.49 -11.04
CA ASP A 68 5.71 -22.22 -12.25
C ASP A 68 6.40 -23.59 -12.15
N PRO A 69 5.65 -24.71 -12.10
CA PRO A 69 6.24 -26.05 -12.06
C PRO A 69 6.96 -26.42 -13.36
#